data_AF-A0A257XGJ3-F1
#
_entry.id   AF-A0A257XGJ3-F1
#
_cell.length_a   1.000
_cell.length_b   1.000
_cell.length_c   1.000
_cell.angle_alpha   90.00
_cell.angle_beta   90.00
_cell.angle_gamma   90.00
#
_symmetry.space_group_name_H-M   'P 1'
#
loop_
_entity.id
_entity.type
_entity.pdbx_description
1 polymer ?
#
loop_
_entity_poly.entity_id
_entity_poly.type
_entity_poly.pdbx_seq_one_letter_code
_entity_poly.pdbx_strand_id
1 'polypeptide(L)'
;MTDHFSWLVRLLCCIGALLVLPIQPALAAGAADQANSQQFQPLNNAPVWREVRSGDAHYTSVKGVETGVLIQSGGQTWRALRNGPVMLYGGIAFCAMAILLAVFFKLRGPITLSGAKTGRLIHRFNTLERASHWAMAISFCVLAVSGLVMLFGKHVLLPVFGYSLFATVAVVCKNVHNFIGPLFILSVVVFIVLFIKDNIWQSIDALWIRKVGGLLTGEHVPSHRFNFGEKTWF
;
A
#
# COMPACT_ATOMS: atom_id res chain seq x y z
N MET A 1 25.09 11.11 -28.54
CA MET A 1 23.80 11.22 -27.81
C MET A 1 23.86 10.39 -26.52
N THR A 2 24.77 10.69 -25.60
CA THR A 2 25.12 9.80 -24.47
C THR A 2 24.98 10.45 -23.09
N ASP A 3 24.64 11.73 -22.99
CA ASP A 3 24.76 12.46 -21.72
C ASP A 3 23.42 12.72 -20.99
N HIS A 4 22.28 12.54 -21.66
CA HIS A 4 20.97 12.79 -21.06
C HIS A 4 20.45 11.64 -20.16
N PHE A 5 21.00 10.43 -20.30
CA PHE A 5 20.51 9.24 -19.58
C PHE A 5 21.16 9.04 -18.21
N SER A 6 22.40 9.52 -18.04
CA SER A 6 23.14 9.55 -16.76
C SER A 6 22.43 10.37 -15.69
N TRP A 7 21.78 11.47 -16.09
CA TRP A 7 21.01 12.33 -15.18
C TRP A 7 19.73 11.67 -14.67
N LEU A 8 19.03 10.87 -15.49
CA LEU A 8 17.78 10.21 -15.10
C LEU A 8 17.99 9.10 -14.05
N VAL A 9 19.07 8.33 -14.16
CA VAL A 9 19.44 7.32 -13.15
C VAL A 9 19.82 7.99 -11.82
N ARG A 10 20.53 9.13 -11.88
CA ARG A 10 20.86 9.92 -10.68
C ARG A 10 19.62 10.58 -10.07
N LEU A 11 18.68 11.05 -10.90
CA LEU A 11 17.42 11.66 -10.44
C LEU A 11 16.52 10.63 -9.72
N LEU A 12 16.43 9.40 -10.24
CA LEU A 12 15.69 8.31 -9.59
C LEU A 12 16.33 7.87 -8.26
N CYS A 13 17.66 7.87 -8.16
CA CYS A 13 18.37 7.67 -6.88
C CYS A 13 18.17 8.84 -5.89
N CYS A 14 18.10 10.08 -6.38
CA CYS A 14 17.88 11.27 -5.54
C CYS A 14 16.42 11.37 -5.03
N ILE A 15 15.44 10.93 -5.82
CA ILE A 15 14.03 10.88 -5.37
C ILE A 15 13.83 9.79 -4.30
N GLY A 16 14.57 8.68 -4.38
CA GLY A 16 14.60 7.66 -3.31
C GLY A 16 15.21 8.16 -2.00
N ALA A 17 16.14 9.12 -2.05
CA ALA A 17 16.79 9.68 -0.87
C ALA A 17 15.99 10.82 -0.19
N LEU A 18 15.02 11.43 -0.88
CA LEU A 18 14.23 12.56 -0.33
C LEU A 18 13.02 12.14 0.51
N LEU A 19 12.71 10.83 0.58
CA LEU A 19 11.55 10.30 1.32
C LEU A 19 11.86 9.83 2.75
N VAL A 20 13.12 9.95 3.20
CA VAL A 20 13.49 9.69 4.59
C VAL A 20 13.54 11.02 5.34
N LEU A 21 12.37 11.66 5.50
CA LEU A 21 12.23 12.57 6.63
C LEU A 21 12.23 11.70 7.89
N PRO A 22 13.09 11.98 8.88
CA PRO A 22 12.97 11.31 10.16
C PRO A 22 11.56 11.61 10.67
N ILE A 23 10.76 10.56 10.83
CA ILE A 23 9.63 10.60 11.73
C ILE A 23 10.29 10.90 13.08
N GLN A 24 10.27 12.16 13.49
CA GLN A 24 10.30 12.43 14.92
C GLN A 24 8.93 11.95 15.39
N PRO A 25 8.82 10.78 16.06
CA PRO A 25 7.72 10.65 16.97
C PRO A 25 7.81 11.91 17.84
N ALA A 26 6.72 12.65 17.95
CA ALA A 26 6.54 13.45 19.14
C ALA A 26 6.49 12.44 20.30
N LEU A 27 7.67 11.94 20.69
CA LEU A 27 7.89 11.31 21.96
C LEU A 27 7.37 12.36 22.93
N ALA A 28 6.33 11.96 23.63
CA ALA A 28 5.69 12.72 24.67
C ALA A 28 6.76 13.56 25.39
N ALA A 29 6.56 14.88 25.38
CA ALA A 29 7.30 15.80 26.25
C ALA A 29 7.40 15.12 27.63
N GLY A 30 8.65 14.94 28.06
CA GLY A 30 9.06 13.84 28.93
C GLY A 30 8.33 13.81 30.26
N ALA A 31 8.33 12.62 30.87
CA ALA A 31 7.92 12.40 32.24
C ALA A 31 8.58 13.37 33.26
N ALA A 32 9.70 14.00 32.89
CA ALA A 32 10.40 15.01 33.68
C ALA A 32 9.63 16.34 33.82
N ASP A 33 8.92 16.82 32.79
CA ASP A 33 8.08 18.05 32.89
C ASP A 33 6.81 17.81 33.73
N GLN A 34 6.42 16.54 33.89
CA GLN A 34 5.17 16.11 34.51
C GLN A 34 5.27 16.03 36.04
N ALA A 35 6.46 15.76 36.59
CA ALA A 35 6.70 15.74 38.03
C ALA A 35 6.65 17.14 38.65
N ASN A 36 7.10 18.18 37.92
CA ASN A 36 7.02 19.58 38.38
C ASN A 36 5.60 20.15 38.37
N SER A 37 4.71 19.63 37.52
CA SER A 37 3.34 20.11 37.36
C SER A 37 2.39 19.68 38.49
N GLN A 38 2.82 18.76 39.37
CA GLN A 38 2.00 18.19 40.45
C GLN A 38 2.03 19.01 41.75
N GLN A 39 2.97 19.96 41.90
CA GLN A 39 3.15 20.71 43.15
C GLN A 39 2.38 22.05 43.17
N PHE A 40 1.05 22.02 43.16
CA PHE A 40 0.13 23.17 43.34
C PHE A 40 -0.20 23.97 42.08
N GLN A 41 -1.24 23.50 41.39
CA GLN A 41 -2.13 24.40 40.66
C GLN A 41 -3.59 23.98 40.93
N PRO A 42 -4.38 24.75 41.68
CA PRO A 42 -5.76 24.37 42.06
C PRO A 42 -6.72 24.26 40.88
N LEU A 43 -6.32 24.71 39.69
CA LEU A 43 -7.06 24.57 38.43
C LEU A 43 -6.43 23.54 37.47
N ASN A 44 -5.44 22.77 37.93
CA ASN A 44 -4.78 21.76 37.11
C ASN A 44 -5.58 20.45 37.10
N ASN A 45 -6.37 20.26 36.06
CA ASN A 45 -7.12 19.05 35.79
C ASN A 45 -6.29 17.97 35.05
N ALA A 46 -4.98 18.16 34.86
CA ALA A 46 -4.13 17.18 34.16
C ALA A 46 -4.14 15.78 34.80
N PRO A 47 -4.16 15.60 36.15
CA PRO A 47 -4.30 14.27 36.75
C PRO A 47 -5.61 13.58 36.37
N VAL A 48 -6.72 14.32 36.39
CA VAL A 48 -8.05 13.82 35.98
C VAL A 48 -8.02 13.40 34.51
N TRP A 49 -7.49 14.23 33.61
CA TRP A 49 -7.38 13.88 32.19
C TRP A 49 -6.36 12.78 31.88
N ARG A 50 -5.47 12.45 32.82
CA ARG A 50 -4.55 11.32 32.69
C ARG A 50 -5.28 10.02 33.03
N GLU A 51 -6.07 10.03 34.10
CA GLU A 51 -6.96 8.91 34.47
C GLU A 51 -8.00 8.65 33.39
N VAL A 52 -8.67 9.68 32.88
CA VAL A 52 -9.65 9.53 31.78
C VAL A 52 -9.05 8.92 30.50
N ARG A 53 -7.74 9.13 30.26
CA ARG A 53 -7.00 8.58 29.11
C ARG A 53 -6.26 7.28 29.40
N SER A 54 -6.29 6.77 30.65
CA SER A 54 -5.58 5.55 31.02
C SER A 54 -6.08 4.33 30.23
N GLY A 55 -7.35 4.36 29.81
CA GLY A 55 -8.00 3.24 29.16
C GLY A 55 -8.59 2.24 30.15
N ASP A 56 -8.59 2.55 31.44
CA ASP A 56 -9.17 1.71 32.47
C ASP A 56 -10.69 1.60 32.29
N ALA A 57 -11.22 0.39 32.51
CA ALA A 57 -12.63 0.13 32.45
C ALA A 57 -13.30 0.53 33.77
N HIS A 58 -14.29 1.40 33.68
CA HIS A 58 -15.15 1.82 34.79
C HIS A 58 -16.54 1.20 34.66
N TYR A 59 -17.33 1.33 35.72
CA TYR A 59 -18.69 0.83 35.76
C TYR A 59 -19.58 1.58 34.75
N THR A 60 -20.33 0.81 33.97
CA THR A 60 -21.38 1.29 33.08
C THR A 60 -22.55 0.32 33.14
N SER A 61 -23.77 0.83 33.02
CA SER A 61 -24.97 0.00 32.92
C SER A 61 -25.11 -0.67 31.54
N VAL A 62 -24.39 -0.16 30.52
CA VAL A 62 -24.41 -0.68 29.15
C VAL A 62 -23.27 -1.67 28.94
N LYS A 63 -23.60 -2.90 28.51
CA LYS A 63 -22.60 -3.92 28.17
C LYS A 63 -22.26 -3.85 26.68
N GLY A 64 -20.98 -3.73 26.36
CA GLY A 64 -20.49 -3.73 24.98
C GLY A 64 -18.97 -3.58 24.91
N VAL A 65 -18.44 -3.53 23.70
CA VAL A 65 -17.02 -3.24 23.47
C VAL A 65 -16.76 -1.78 23.87
N GLU A 66 -15.75 -1.56 24.71
CA GLU A 66 -15.31 -0.21 25.16
C GLU A 66 -16.35 0.60 25.96
N THR A 67 -17.47 0.01 26.41
CA THR A 67 -18.54 0.76 27.08
C THR A 67 -18.18 1.28 28.47
N GLY A 68 -17.14 0.73 29.09
CA GLY A 68 -16.59 1.18 30.37
C GLY A 68 -15.41 2.14 30.24
N VAL A 69 -14.96 2.48 29.03
CA VAL A 69 -13.77 3.31 28.81
C VAL A 69 -14.20 4.68 28.29
N LEU A 70 -13.75 5.75 28.95
CA LEU A 70 -14.12 7.12 28.58
C LEU A 70 -13.43 7.60 27.30
N ILE A 71 -12.12 7.35 27.18
CA ILE A 71 -11.34 7.68 25.98
C ILE A 71 -10.54 6.47 25.52
N GLN A 72 -10.80 6.04 24.29
CA GLN A 72 -10.06 4.95 23.69
C GLN A 72 -8.75 5.44 23.06
N SER A 73 -7.73 5.62 23.90
CA SER A 73 -6.44 6.20 23.52
C SER A 73 -5.79 5.49 22.32
N GLY A 74 -5.90 4.17 22.20
CA GLY A 74 -5.32 3.40 21.09
C GLY A 74 -5.89 3.76 19.72
N GLY A 75 -7.21 3.87 19.58
CA GLY A 75 -7.88 4.23 18.34
C GLY A 75 -7.83 5.73 18.08
N GLN A 76 -7.72 6.57 19.10
CA GLN A 76 -7.34 7.97 18.88
C GLN A 76 -5.93 8.06 18.26
N THR A 77 -4.98 7.26 18.73
CA THR A 77 -3.62 7.16 18.13
C THR A 77 -3.68 6.61 16.69
N TRP A 78 -4.44 5.54 16.44
CA TRP A 78 -4.60 5.01 15.08
C TRP A 78 -5.26 6.02 14.14
N ARG A 79 -6.34 6.68 14.57
CA ARG A 79 -7.00 7.75 13.81
C ARG A 79 -6.04 8.92 13.55
N ALA A 80 -5.23 9.26 14.55
CA ALA A 80 -4.01 10.08 14.51
C ALA A 80 -3.14 9.80 13.28
N LEU A 81 -2.58 8.59 13.30
CA LEU A 81 -1.67 8.06 12.28
C LEU A 81 -2.31 7.96 10.91
N ARG A 82 -3.53 7.40 10.85
CA ARG A 82 -4.28 7.15 9.62
C ARG A 82 -4.61 8.45 8.89
N ASN A 83 -5.15 9.45 9.59
CA ASN A 83 -5.60 10.69 8.99
C ASN A 83 -4.48 11.74 8.87
N GLY A 84 -3.30 11.49 9.42
CA GLY A 84 -2.12 12.32 9.25
C GLY A 84 -1.08 11.61 8.35
N PRO A 85 -0.02 11.02 8.93
CA PRO A 85 1.08 10.43 8.17
C PRO A 85 0.67 9.45 7.08
N VAL A 86 -0.23 8.49 7.36
CA VAL A 86 -0.62 7.46 6.39
C VAL A 86 -1.33 8.08 5.20
N MET A 87 -2.24 9.03 5.43
CA MET A 87 -2.94 9.73 4.35
C MET A 87 -1.97 10.56 3.52
N LEU A 88 -1.09 11.35 4.16
CA LEU A 88 -0.14 12.18 3.44
C LEU A 88 0.85 11.35 2.60
N TYR A 89 1.60 10.46 3.24
CA TYR A 89 2.63 9.68 2.55
C TYR A 89 2.03 8.65 1.60
N GLY A 90 0.89 8.04 1.96
CA GLY A 90 0.17 7.14 1.07
C GLY A 90 -0.32 7.85 -0.19
N GLY A 91 -0.83 9.08 -0.06
CA GLY A 91 -1.23 9.90 -1.20
C GLY A 91 -0.04 10.29 -2.09
N ILE A 92 1.06 10.73 -1.49
CA ILE A 92 2.30 11.04 -2.22
C ILE A 92 2.82 9.80 -2.95
N ALA A 93 2.92 8.65 -2.28
CA ALA A 93 3.42 7.41 -2.87
C ALA A 93 2.54 6.95 -4.05
N PHE A 94 1.21 7.04 -3.91
CA PHE A 94 0.28 6.69 -4.98
C PHE A 94 0.45 7.59 -6.22
N CYS A 95 0.47 8.91 -6.02
CA CYS A 95 0.67 9.87 -7.10
C CYS A 95 2.06 9.74 -7.74
N ALA A 96 3.11 9.58 -6.93
CA ALA A 96 4.47 9.39 -7.40
C ALA A 96 4.61 8.13 -8.25
N MET A 97 4.00 7.00 -7.82
CA MET A 97 3.99 5.77 -8.61
C MET A 97 3.26 5.95 -9.94
N ALA A 98 2.10 6.60 -9.95
CA ALA A 98 1.36 6.88 -11.18
C ALA A 98 2.17 7.73 -12.16
N ILE A 99 2.85 8.77 -11.67
CA ILE A 99 3.74 9.63 -12.47
C ILE A 99 4.92 8.82 -12.99
N LEU A 100 5.56 8.00 -12.14
CA LEU A 100 6.69 7.15 -12.53
C LEU A 100 6.29 6.21 -13.68
N LEU A 101 5.15 5.53 -13.57
CA LEU A 101 4.64 4.66 -14.62
C LEU A 101 4.33 5.44 -15.91
N ALA A 102 3.74 6.63 -15.82
CA ALA A 102 3.45 7.48 -16.98
C ALA A 102 4.74 7.96 -17.67
N VAL A 103 5.74 8.39 -16.91
CA VAL A 103 7.05 8.79 -17.43
C VAL A 103 7.76 7.60 -18.07
N PHE A 104 7.78 6.44 -17.39
CA PHE A 104 8.37 5.22 -17.93
C PHE A 104 7.73 4.84 -19.26
N PHE A 105 6.38 4.84 -19.34
CA PHE A 105 5.66 4.54 -20.57
C PHE A 105 5.98 5.55 -21.69
N LYS A 106 6.04 6.84 -21.38
CA LYS A 106 6.40 7.89 -22.37
C LYS A 106 7.82 7.71 -22.91
N LEU A 107 8.77 7.32 -22.06
CA LEU A 107 10.17 7.15 -22.45
C LEU A 107 10.40 5.84 -23.21
N ARG A 108 9.77 4.74 -22.80
CA ARG A 108 10.04 3.42 -23.37
C ARG A 108 9.12 3.04 -24.52
N GLY A 109 7.88 3.50 -24.49
CA GLY A 109 6.84 3.08 -25.42
C GLY A 109 6.37 1.63 -25.19
N PRO A 110 5.50 1.11 -26.07
CA PRO A 110 4.99 -0.24 -25.98
C PRO A 110 6.09 -1.28 -26.29
N ILE A 111 6.15 -2.35 -25.48
CA ILE A 111 7.00 -3.51 -25.77
C ILE A 111 6.27 -4.39 -26.79
N THR A 112 6.70 -4.32 -28.05
CA THR A 112 6.13 -5.11 -29.15
C THR A 112 6.90 -6.40 -29.39
N LEU A 113 6.28 -7.33 -30.13
CA LEU A 113 6.98 -8.50 -30.65
C LEU A 113 8.09 -8.06 -31.60
N SER A 114 9.25 -8.73 -31.55
CA SER A 114 10.38 -8.46 -32.44
C SER A 114 10.13 -8.91 -33.89
N GLY A 115 9.17 -9.81 -34.11
CA GLY A 115 8.82 -10.33 -35.43
C GLY A 115 7.30 -10.46 -35.63
N ALA A 116 6.90 -10.87 -36.84
CA ALA A 116 5.51 -11.10 -37.18
C ALA A 116 4.90 -12.27 -36.38
N LYS A 117 3.59 -12.19 -36.10
CA LYS A 117 2.86 -13.29 -35.45
C LYS A 117 2.82 -14.49 -36.38
N THR A 118 3.30 -15.64 -35.91
CA THR A 118 3.36 -16.89 -36.70
C THR A 118 2.02 -17.64 -36.77
N GLY A 119 1.02 -17.24 -35.99
CA GLY A 119 -0.28 -17.91 -35.90
C GLY A 119 -0.28 -19.21 -35.06
N ARG A 120 0.89 -19.77 -34.74
CA ARG A 120 1.03 -20.93 -33.86
C ARG A 120 1.07 -20.50 -32.39
N LEU A 121 0.11 -20.96 -31.60
CA LEU A 121 0.04 -20.70 -30.16
C LEU A 121 0.56 -21.89 -29.35
N ILE A 122 1.13 -21.60 -28.19
CA ILE A 122 1.49 -22.59 -27.18
C ILE A 122 0.65 -22.37 -25.93
N HIS A 123 0.34 -23.44 -25.23
CA HIS A 123 -0.42 -23.38 -24.00
C HIS A 123 0.52 -23.01 -22.83
N ARG A 124 0.61 -21.71 -22.51
CA ARG A 124 1.49 -21.20 -21.44
C ARG A 124 0.89 -21.32 -20.03
N PHE A 125 -0.44 -21.16 -19.91
CA PHE A 125 -1.16 -21.18 -18.64
C PHE A 125 -2.46 -21.97 -18.75
N ASN A 126 -2.69 -22.88 -17.81
CA ASN A 126 -3.90 -23.70 -17.75
C ASN A 126 -5.11 -22.92 -17.24
N THR A 127 -6.29 -23.53 -17.35
CA THR A 127 -7.56 -22.89 -16.95
C THR A 127 -7.59 -22.51 -15.48
N LEU A 128 -7.05 -23.35 -14.59
CA LEU A 128 -7.02 -23.10 -13.15
C LEU A 128 -6.09 -21.92 -12.81
N GLU A 129 -4.90 -21.88 -13.41
CA GLU A 129 -3.94 -20.78 -13.30
C GLU A 129 -4.54 -19.44 -13.78
N ARG A 130 -5.28 -19.46 -14.89
CA ARG A 130 -5.97 -18.27 -15.40
C ARG A 130 -7.13 -17.86 -14.49
N ALA A 131 -7.92 -18.82 -14.01
CA ALA A 131 -9.06 -18.55 -13.13
C ALA A 131 -8.61 -17.96 -11.79
N SER A 132 -7.56 -18.51 -11.17
CA SER A 132 -7.01 -17.98 -9.93
C SER A 132 -6.47 -16.56 -10.11
N HIS A 133 -5.78 -16.29 -11.23
CA HIS A 133 -5.33 -14.94 -11.57
C HIS A 133 -6.49 -13.95 -11.70
N TRP A 134 -7.54 -14.28 -12.45
CA TRP A 134 -8.68 -13.38 -12.65
C TRP A 134 -9.46 -13.15 -11.35
N ALA A 135 -9.64 -14.19 -10.52
CA ALA A 135 -10.25 -14.04 -9.21
C ALA A 135 -9.45 -13.06 -8.32
N MET A 136 -8.12 -13.21 -8.30
CA MET A 136 -7.22 -12.33 -7.57
C MET A 136 -7.21 -10.90 -8.12
N ALA A 137 -7.13 -10.73 -9.44
CA ALA A 137 -7.05 -9.42 -10.10
C ALA A 137 -8.35 -8.61 -9.91
N ILE A 138 -9.52 -9.25 -10.10
CA ILE A 138 -10.81 -8.56 -9.94
C ILE A 138 -11.03 -8.18 -8.48
N SER A 139 -10.80 -9.10 -7.54
CA SER A 139 -10.95 -8.80 -6.12
C SER A 139 -9.96 -7.73 -5.65
N PHE A 140 -8.70 -7.76 -6.12
CA PHE A 140 -7.73 -6.69 -5.89
C PHE A 140 -8.24 -5.34 -6.36
N CYS A 141 -8.73 -5.23 -7.61
CA CYS A 141 -9.24 -3.96 -8.14
C CYS A 141 -10.41 -3.42 -7.31
N VAL A 142 -11.33 -4.29 -6.90
CA VAL A 142 -12.46 -3.93 -6.04
C VAL A 142 -11.97 -3.44 -4.66
N LEU A 143 -11.00 -4.13 -4.07
CA LEU A 143 -10.41 -3.74 -2.77
C LEU A 143 -9.59 -2.46 -2.86
N ALA A 144 -8.82 -2.27 -3.92
CA ALA A 144 -8.03 -1.08 -4.15
C ALA A 144 -8.94 0.15 -4.27
N VAL A 145 -9.98 0.09 -5.11
CA VAL A 145 -10.93 1.20 -5.28
C VAL A 145 -11.66 1.50 -3.98
N SER A 146 -12.25 0.48 -3.33
CA SER A 146 -12.97 0.68 -2.06
C SER A 146 -12.06 1.17 -0.93
N GLY A 147 -10.82 0.70 -0.85
CA GLY A 147 -9.81 1.14 0.11
C GLY A 147 -9.39 2.60 -0.12
N LEU A 148 -9.15 3.01 -1.37
CA LEU A 148 -8.85 4.39 -1.74
C LEU A 148 -10.01 5.33 -1.37
N VAL A 149 -11.25 4.93 -1.65
CA VAL A 149 -12.45 5.71 -1.26
C VAL A 149 -12.53 5.85 0.25
N MET A 150 -12.31 4.79 1.02
CA MET A 150 -12.37 4.86 2.49
C MET A 150 -11.22 5.70 3.08
N LEU A 151 -10.02 5.63 2.50
CA LEU A 151 -8.84 6.33 3.01
C LEU A 151 -8.84 7.83 2.65
N PHE A 152 -9.11 8.16 1.38
CA PHE A 152 -8.99 9.52 0.85
C PHE A 152 -10.33 10.22 0.59
N GLY A 153 -11.43 9.47 0.53
CA GLY A 153 -12.72 9.99 0.04
C GLY A 153 -13.27 11.16 0.84
N LYS A 154 -12.99 11.25 2.15
CA LYS A 154 -13.39 12.41 2.96
C LYS A 154 -12.75 13.73 2.46
N HIS A 155 -11.54 13.67 1.92
CA HIS A 155 -10.79 14.85 1.49
C HIS A 155 -10.96 15.14 0.01
N VAL A 156 -11.21 14.11 -0.80
CA VAL A 156 -11.27 14.23 -2.27
C VAL A 156 -12.71 14.15 -2.80
N LEU A 157 -13.51 13.21 -2.31
CA LEU A 157 -14.85 12.93 -2.84
C LEU A 157 -15.94 13.72 -2.12
N LEU A 158 -15.88 13.84 -0.79
CA LEU A 158 -16.90 14.54 0.00
C LEU A 158 -17.07 16.02 -0.43
N PRO A 159 -16.01 16.81 -0.72
CA PRO A 159 -16.18 18.18 -1.21
C PRO A 159 -16.88 18.28 -2.57
N VAL A 160 -16.80 17.22 -3.39
CA VAL A 160 -17.38 17.19 -4.74
C VAL A 160 -18.81 16.63 -4.72
N PHE A 161 -19.05 15.58 -3.94
CA PHE A 161 -20.32 14.84 -3.92
C PHE A 161 -21.30 15.29 -2.83
N GLY A 162 -20.82 16.01 -1.81
CA GLY A 162 -21.59 16.35 -0.62
C GLY A 162 -21.82 15.15 0.31
N TYR A 163 -22.38 15.42 1.49
CA TYR A 163 -22.48 14.45 2.58
C TYR A 163 -23.36 13.23 2.23
N SER A 164 -24.54 13.44 1.64
CA SER A 164 -25.49 12.36 1.40
C SER A 164 -24.96 11.31 0.42
N LEU A 165 -24.47 11.73 -0.75
CA LEU A 165 -23.93 10.81 -1.74
C LEU A 165 -22.64 10.14 -1.23
N PHE A 166 -21.75 10.90 -0.59
CA PHE A 166 -20.53 10.33 -0.03
C PHE A 166 -20.83 9.28 1.05
N ALA A 167 -21.81 9.52 1.93
CA ALA A 167 -22.18 8.55 2.96
C ALA A 167 -22.65 7.23 2.35
N THR A 168 -23.51 7.27 1.33
CA THR A 168 -23.95 6.06 0.62
C THR A 168 -22.78 5.32 -0.02
N VAL A 169 -21.93 6.04 -0.76
CA VAL A 169 -20.75 5.46 -1.42
C VAL A 169 -19.80 4.82 -0.39
N ALA A 170 -19.51 5.52 0.71
CA ALA A 170 -18.62 5.03 1.76
C ALA A 170 -19.16 3.76 2.44
N VAL A 171 -20.48 3.69 2.68
CA VAL A 171 -21.13 2.49 3.23
C VAL A 171 -21.00 1.31 2.26
N VAL A 172 -21.28 1.52 0.97
CA VAL A 172 -21.12 0.48 -0.06
C VAL A 172 -19.66 0.01 -0.12
N CYS A 173 -18.71 0.93 -0.23
CA CYS A 173 -17.29 0.59 -0.29
C CYS A 173 -16.84 -0.19 0.95
N LYS A 174 -17.24 0.21 2.16
CA LYS A 174 -16.91 -0.51 3.40
C LYS A 174 -17.43 -1.95 3.37
N ASN A 175 -18.69 -2.14 3.02
CA ASN A 175 -19.28 -3.48 3.00
C ASN A 175 -18.62 -4.35 1.93
N VAL A 176 -18.48 -3.84 0.71
CA VAL A 176 -17.78 -4.54 -0.37
C VAL A 176 -16.35 -4.91 0.03
N HIS A 177 -15.61 -3.99 0.65
CA HIS A 177 -14.24 -4.26 1.07
C HIS A 177 -14.16 -5.39 2.11
N ASN A 178 -15.06 -5.36 3.10
CA ASN A 178 -15.10 -6.38 4.14
C ASN A 178 -15.45 -7.77 3.61
N PHE A 179 -16.37 -7.88 2.65
CA PHE A 179 -16.79 -9.17 2.10
C PHE A 179 -15.85 -9.72 1.02
N ILE A 180 -15.24 -8.85 0.21
CA ILE A 180 -14.31 -9.27 -0.85
C ILE A 180 -12.89 -9.53 -0.31
N GLY A 181 -12.52 -8.94 0.82
CA GLY A 181 -11.22 -9.15 1.48
C GLY A 181 -10.87 -10.63 1.65
N PRO A 182 -11.72 -11.45 2.30
CA PRO A 182 -11.48 -12.88 2.44
C PRO A 182 -11.33 -13.63 1.11
N LEU A 183 -12.12 -13.27 0.08
CA LEU A 183 -11.99 -13.86 -1.25
C LEU A 183 -10.63 -13.56 -1.88
N PHE A 184 -10.15 -12.33 -1.76
CA PHE A 184 -8.83 -11.95 -2.24
C PHE A 184 -7.72 -12.74 -1.55
N ILE A 185 -7.75 -12.84 -0.22
CA ILE A 185 -6.77 -13.62 0.55
C ILE A 185 -6.73 -15.07 0.07
N LEU A 186 -7.89 -15.72 -0.06
CA LEU A 186 -7.97 -17.09 -0.56
C LEU A 186 -7.40 -17.22 -1.98
N SER A 187 -7.74 -16.29 -2.87
CA SER A 187 -7.24 -16.30 -4.25
C SER A 187 -5.72 -16.15 -4.33
N VAL A 188 -5.12 -15.32 -3.46
CA VAL A 188 -3.66 -15.14 -3.36
C VAL A 188 -3.00 -16.44 -2.89
N VAL A 189 -3.54 -17.10 -1.86
CA VAL A 189 -2.98 -18.37 -1.36
C VAL A 189 -3.00 -19.43 -2.46
N VAL A 190 -4.12 -19.57 -3.17
CA VAL A 190 -4.22 -20.50 -4.31
C VAL A 190 -3.21 -20.14 -5.41
N PHE A 191 -3.09 -18.85 -5.75
CA PHE A 191 -2.13 -18.38 -6.76
C PHE A 191 -0.68 -18.70 -6.35
N ILE A 192 -0.31 -18.46 -5.09
CA ILE A 192 1.02 -18.80 -4.57
C ILE A 192 1.29 -20.30 -4.73
N VAL A 193 0.37 -21.17 -4.28
CA VAL A 193 0.56 -22.62 -4.38
C VAL A 193 0.75 -23.07 -5.83
N LEU A 194 0.04 -22.48 -6.78
CA LEU A 194 0.14 -22.84 -8.20
C LEU A 194 1.47 -22.40 -8.83
N PHE A 195 2.03 -21.27 -8.41
CA PHE A 195 3.15 -20.64 -9.10
C PHE A 195 4.47 -20.63 -8.34
N ILE A 196 4.48 -20.97 -7.04
CA ILE A 196 5.68 -20.88 -6.18
C ILE A 196 6.86 -21.67 -6.73
N LYS A 197 6.61 -22.90 -7.20
CA LYS A 197 7.66 -23.78 -7.73
C LYS A 197 8.40 -23.15 -8.91
N ASP A 198 7.69 -22.44 -9.79
CA ASP A 198 8.26 -21.84 -10.99
C ASP A 198 8.92 -20.47 -10.72
N ASN A 199 8.71 -19.90 -9.53
CA ASN A 199 9.24 -18.60 -9.14
C ASN A 199 10.46 -18.66 -8.22
N ILE A 200 10.93 -19.86 -7.85
CA ILE A 200 12.19 -20.00 -7.11
C ILE A 200 13.36 -19.57 -8.00
N TRP A 201 14.29 -18.82 -7.40
CA TRP A 201 15.50 -18.35 -8.09
C TRP A 201 16.40 -19.52 -8.49
N GLN A 202 16.96 -19.43 -9.68
CA GLN A 202 17.77 -20.44 -10.34
C GLN A 202 19.10 -19.84 -10.80
N SER A 203 20.08 -20.69 -11.12
CA SER A 203 21.40 -20.24 -11.59
C SER A 203 21.34 -19.36 -12.85
N ILE A 204 20.37 -19.60 -13.74
CA ILE A 204 20.17 -18.79 -14.96
C ILE A 204 19.77 -17.34 -14.64
N ASP A 205 19.15 -17.10 -13.48
CA ASP A 205 18.71 -15.75 -13.09
C ASP A 205 19.90 -14.82 -12.87
N ALA A 206 21.07 -15.35 -12.48
CA ALA A 206 22.30 -14.57 -12.39
C ALA A 206 22.73 -13.98 -13.75
N LEU A 207 22.50 -14.71 -14.85
CA LEU A 207 22.74 -14.19 -16.20
C LEU A 207 21.73 -13.08 -16.54
N TRP A 208 20.46 -13.29 -16.17
CA TRP A 208 19.41 -12.29 -16.37
C TRP A 208 19.72 -10.98 -15.64
N ILE A 209 20.17 -11.05 -14.38
CA ILE A 209 20.60 -9.90 -13.58
C ILE A 209 21.77 -9.17 -14.25
N ARG A 210 22.83 -9.91 -14.64
CA ARG A 210 24.02 -9.32 -15.27
C ARG A 210 23.68 -8.55 -16.56
N LYS A 211 22.68 -9.01 -17.30
CA LYS A 211 22.22 -8.38 -18.54
C LYS A 211 21.05 -7.41 -18.32
N VAL A 212 20.58 -7.23 -17.08
CA VAL A 212 19.42 -6.40 -16.72
C VAL A 212 18.22 -6.76 -17.61
N GLY A 213 18.01 -8.05 -17.84
CA GLY A 213 16.95 -8.58 -18.70
C GLY A 213 16.99 -8.16 -20.17
N GLY A 214 18.13 -7.63 -20.65
CA GLY A 214 18.25 -7.08 -21.99
C GLY A 214 17.48 -5.77 -22.18
N LEU A 215 17.01 -5.14 -21.10
CA LEU A 215 16.21 -3.90 -21.17
C LEU A 215 16.96 -2.75 -21.85
N LEU A 216 18.29 -2.71 -21.68
CA LEU A 216 19.17 -1.67 -22.24
C LEU A 216 19.67 -2.01 -23.66
N THR A 217 19.89 -3.28 -23.96
CA THR A 217 20.51 -3.73 -25.22
C THR A 217 19.50 -4.23 -26.25
N GLY A 218 18.26 -4.53 -25.83
CA GLY A 218 17.26 -5.22 -26.65
C GLY A 218 17.54 -6.71 -26.87
N GLU A 219 18.58 -7.26 -26.22
CA GLU A 219 18.94 -8.67 -26.34
C GLU A 219 17.89 -9.57 -25.69
N HIS A 220 17.56 -10.69 -26.33
CA HIS A 220 16.73 -11.72 -25.72
C HIS A 220 17.54 -12.56 -24.74
N VAL A 221 17.46 -12.23 -23.45
CA VAL A 221 18.15 -12.98 -22.40
C VAL A 221 17.35 -14.23 -22.06
N PRO A 222 17.96 -15.44 -22.10
CA PRO A 222 17.24 -16.67 -21.80
C PRO A 222 16.67 -16.63 -20.38
N SER A 223 15.43 -17.06 -20.25
CA SER A 223 14.74 -17.27 -19.00
C SER A 223 14.03 -18.63 -19.02
N HIS A 224 13.71 -19.16 -17.84
CA HIS A 224 12.81 -20.31 -17.73
C HIS A 224 11.36 -19.87 -18.00
N ARG A 225 10.37 -20.57 -17.42
CA ARG A 225 8.95 -20.20 -17.44
C ARG A 225 8.70 -18.73 -17.04
N PHE A 226 9.45 -18.25 -16.05
CA PHE A 226 9.49 -16.86 -15.60
C PHE A 226 10.91 -16.34 -15.53
N ASN A 227 11.09 -15.04 -15.79
CA ASN A 227 12.37 -14.35 -15.69
C ASN A 227 12.62 -13.82 -14.26
N PHE A 228 13.87 -13.47 -13.94
CA PHE A 228 14.24 -12.98 -12.61
C PHE A 228 13.37 -11.80 -12.11
N GLY A 229 12.98 -10.86 -12.98
CA GLY A 229 12.09 -9.75 -12.62
C GLY A 229 10.71 -10.23 -12.19
N GLU A 230 10.11 -11.16 -12.93
CA GLU A 230 8.84 -11.80 -12.56
C GLU A 230 8.96 -12.57 -11.24
N LYS A 231 10.05 -13.31 -11.05
CA LYS A 231 10.34 -14.07 -9.81
C LYS A 231 10.58 -13.20 -8.59
N THR A 232 11.14 -12.00 -8.78
CA THR A 232 11.36 -11.03 -7.68
C THR A 232 10.07 -10.32 -7.31
N TRP A 233 9.16 -10.15 -8.27
CA TRP A 233 7.85 -9.57 -8.05
C TRP A 233 6.86 -10.55 -7.39
N PHE A 234 6.97 -11.84 -7.70
CA PHE A 234 6.16 -12.92 -7.13
C PHE A 234 6.36 -13.10 -5.62
#